data_AF-A0A1F5Z9W2-F1
#
_entry.id   AF-A0A1F5Z9W2-F1
#
_cell.length_a   1.000
_cell.length_b   1.000
_cell.length_c   1.000
_cell.angle_alpha   90.00
_cell.angle_beta   90.00
_cell.angle_gamma   90.00
#
_symmetry.space_group_name_H-M   'P 1'
#
loop_
_entity.id
_entity.type
_entity.pdbx_description
1 polymer ?
#
loop_
_entity_poly.entity_id
_entity_poly.type
_entity_poly.pdbx_seq_one_letter_code
_entity_poly.pdbx_strand_id
1 'polypeptide(L)'
;MRILIAYLILGIFIMIFACVSYRSALTESLTYDEPVHISEGLSHLNDQRFMVDVVNPPLIRELAAIPLYLKYQKLAADEITAHTALPARMAIIFTGALLLYLIFLWASRIYGAQTALLAVFLSVINPLFLAYSHYVTLDFGFMALFFLWYAVFINYLIQPQLIRVLALGFVSGWLLAAKATALTYALPTAVVTVAYYTRNNLVKFLKNQSGIMLLLLFVAMITVWSSYFFSFSTIIAPGERPGRLSARLYQQASAGNNIFIIKGIEFLKSTKLPLGGYLEMLKNAFIYSKNQNQLSYFLGKYYSQPRWYFMTVNFFLKIPIIIILFLGLSVLLLVRDRAYRQNSLPFLWPILIILGYSALFPLTPRVRYVLPILPFISVLAASAFSYIYRTTRQTVFKLLLLSGLVISAWSVAASYPHFITYTNELIPHTSRFMYMDDSNLDWGQGLVTLANYVSQTKPQALFLSYFGRDNADNYGFVSDSRWSSFRADEICQFHSVRYPDYFSKVLVIISVSNWHYCGYMNDPTYHSRNIKQVVADSYLVF
;
A
#
# COMPACT_ATOMS: atom_id res chain seq x y z
N MET A 1 24.36 9.82 -27.90
CA MET A 1 25.14 9.86 -26.64
C MET A 1 24.32 10.28 -25.41
N ARG A 2 23.68 11.47 -25.37
CA ARG A 2 22.93 11.94 -24.17
C ARG A 2 21.75 11.06 -23.73
N ILE A 3 21.01 10.47 -24.67
CA ILE A 3 19.89 9.56 -24.36
C ILE A 3 20.40 8.24 -23.77
N LEU A 4 21.45 7.66 -24.37
CA LEU A 4 22.06 6.42 -23.88
C LEU A 4 22.54 6.57 -22.43
N ILE A 5 23.23 7.67 -22.12
CA ILE A 5 23.66 7.98 -20.74
C ILE A 5 22.47 8.05 -19.79
N ALA A 6 21.35 8.65 -20.20
CA ALA A 6 20.17 8.71 -19.35
C ALA A 6 19.59 7.31 -19.05
N TYR A 7 19.51 6.42 -20.04
CA TYR A 7 19.07 5.04 -19.82
C TYR A 7 20.06 4.23 -18.98
N LEU A 8 21.37 4.48 -19.09
CA LEU A 8 22.37 3.86 -18.21
C LEU A 8 22.18 4.29 -16.75
N ILE A 9 22.00 5.59 -16.49
CA ILE A 9 21.74 6.10 -15.12
C ILE A 9 20.42 5.55 -14.58
N LEU A 10 19.38 5.46 -15.41
CA LEU A 10 18.11 4.83 -15.04
C LEU A 10 18.31 3.37 -14.63
N GLY A 11 19.09 2.61 -15.41
CA GLY A 11 19.44 1.22 -15.10
C GLY A 11 20.15 1.09 -13.75
N ILE A 12 21.07 2.00 -13.44
CA ILE A 12 21.75 2.07 -12.14
C ILE A 12 20.74 2.31 -11.01
N PHE A 13 19.82 3.27 -11.15
CA PHE A 13 18.81 3.54 -10.10
C PHE A 13 17.85 2.37 -9.90
N ILE A 14 17.40 1.72 -10.98
CA ILE A 14 16.56 0.52 -10.88
C ILE A 14 17.32 -0.62 -10.19
N MET A 15 18.60 -0.79 -10.50
CA MET A 15 19.45 -1.80 -9.86
C MET A 15 19.64 -1.52 -8.37
N ILE A 16 19.93 -0.27 -7.99
CA ILE A 16 20.04 0.13 -6.57
C ILE A 16 18.74 -0.17 -5.84
N PHE A 17 17.60 0.25 -6.39
CA PHE A 17 16.29 -0.05 -5.84
C PHE A 17 16.09 -1.56 -5.66
N ALA A 18 16.29 -2.36 -6.71
CA ALA A 18 16.08 -3.80 -6.66
C ALA A 18 17.01 -4.47 -5.63
N CYS A 19 18.27 -4.08 -5.53
CA CYS A 19 19.21 -4.62 -4.55
C CYS A 19 18.82 -4.27 -3.11
N VAL A 20 18.41 -3.03 -2.84
CA VAL A 20 17.97 -2.60 -1.51
C VAL A 20 16.68 -3.34 -1.12
N SER A 21 15.68 -3.37 -1.99
CA SER A 21 14.41 -4.08 -1.74
C SER A 21 14.60 -5.57 -1.58
N TYR A 22 15.45 -6.20 -2.40
CA TYR A 22 15.78 -7.62 -2.28
C TYR A 22 16.44 -7.92 -0.95
N ARG A 23 17.36 -7.07 -0.51
CA ARG A 23 18.04 -7.28 0.76
C ARG A 23 17.09 -7.07 1.94
N SER A 24 16.23 -6.04 1.92
CA SER A 24 15.16 -5.88 2.91
C SER A 24 14.24 -7.11 2.95
N ALA A 25 13.86 -7.65 1.79
CA ALA A 25 13.06 -8.86 1.68
C ALA A 25 13.69 -10.11 2.32
N LEU A 26 15.02 -10.17 2.42
CA LEU A 26 15.74 -11.26 3.09
C LEU A 26 15.93 -11.03 4.60
N THR A 27 15.92 -9.78 5.04
CA THR A 27 16.22 -9.42 6.44
C THR A 27 14.99 -9.16 7.28
N GLU A 28 13.79 -9.23 6.70
CA GLU A 28 12.52 -8.98 7.37
C GLU A 28 11.62 -10.22 7.37
N SER A 29 10.95 -10.47 8.48
CA SER A 29 9.91 -11.51 8.60
C SER A 29 8.67 -11.16 7.77
N LEU A 30 7.73 -12.09 7.67
CA LEU A 30 6.44 -11.82 7.04
C LEU A 30 5.65 -10.78 7.83
N THR A 31 5.05 -9.84 7.11
CA THR A 31 4.10 -8.90 7.70
C THR A 31 2.76 -9.58 8.00
N TYR A 32 1.88 -8.88 8.71
CA TYR A 32 0.54 -9.34 9.06
C TYR A 32 -0.30 -9.77 7.84
N ASP A 33 -0.17 -9.08 6.71
CA ASP A 33 -1.03 -9.30 5.52
C ASP A 33 -0.44 -10.31 4.50
N GLU A 34 0.89 -10.50 4.49
CA GLU A 34 1.57 -11.32 3.47
C GLU A 34 1.11 -12.78 3.41
N PRO A 35 1.01 -13.53 4.53
CA PRO A 35 0.57 -14.93 4.48
C PRO A 35 -0.80 -15.09 3.80
N VAL A 36 -1.73 -14.18 4.09
CA VAL A 36 -3.09 -14.21 3.52
C VAL A 36 -3.04 -13.93 2.03
N HIS A 37 -2.34 -12.88 1.60
CA HIS A 37 -2.29 -12.52 0.19
C HIS A 37 -1.57 -13.58 -0.66
N ILE A 38 -0.52 -14.20 -0.14
CA ILE A 38 0.18 -15.31 -0.79
C ILE A 38 -0.72 -16.54 -0.89
N SER A 39 -1.33 -16.95 0.23
CA SER A 39 -2.24 -18.10 0.27
C SER A 39 -3.43 -17.94 -0.68
N GLU A 40 -4.02 -16.74 -0.73
CA GLU A 40 -5.12 -16.43 -1.65
C GLU A 40 -4.68 -16.48 -3.10
N GLY A 41 -3.55 -15.86 -3.45
CA GLY A 41 -3.01 -15.92 -4.82
C GLY A 41 -2.75 -17.36 -5.28
N LEU A 42 -2.21 -18.21 -4.40
CA LEU A 42 -2.01 -19.63 -4.68
C LEU A 42 -3.33 -20.40 -4.81
N SER A 43 -4.32 -20.12 -3.97
CA SER A 43 -5.67 -20.72 -4.05
C SER A 43 -6.37 -20.36 -5.36
N HIS A 44 -6.24 -19.11 -5.82
CA HIS A 44 -6.80 -18.67 -7.09
C HIS A 44 -6.16 -19.42 -8.27
N LEU A 45 -4.83 -19.51 -8.29
CA LEU A 45 -4.07 -20.15 -9.38
C LEU A 45 -4.24 -21.68 -9.40
N ASN A 46 -4.30 -22.34 -8.24
CA ASN A 46 -4.44 -23.80 -8.15
C ASN A 46 -5.87 -24.28 -8.36
N ASP A 47 -6.82 -23.67 -7.65
CA ASP A 47 -8.16 -24.24 -7.48
C ASP A 47 -9.27 -23.31 -8.01
N GLN A 48 -8.93 -22.11 -8.50
CA GLN A 48 -9.88 -21.06 -8.90
C GLN A 48 -10.91 -20.73 -7.79
N ARG A 49 -10.45 -20.76 -6.53
CA ARG A 49 -11.28 -20.53 -5.34
C ARG A 49 -11.03 -19.15 -4.75
N PHE A 50 -12.09 -18.32 -4.68
CA PHE A 50 -12.07 -16.93 -4.20
C PHE A 50 -12.83 -16.75 -2.87
N MET A 51 -12.51 -17.56 -1.84
CA MET A 51 -13.41 -17.76 -0.70
C MET A 51 -12.87 -17.32 0.67
N VAL A 52 -11.57 -17.03 0.84
CA VAL A 52 -11.01 -16.73 2.18
C VAL A 52 -11.02 -15.24 2.46
N ASP A 53 -10.38 -14.42 1.61
CA ASP A 53 -10.43 -12.97 1.71
C ASP A 53 -11.29 -12.38 0.58
N VAL A 54 -12.56 -12.23 0.91
CA VAL A 54 -13.63 -11.78 0.02
C VAL A 54 -13.79 -10.26 -0.05
N VAL A 55 -12.90 -9.46 0.55
CA VAL A 55 -13.02 -7.98 0.54
C VAL A 55 -12.03 -7.29 -0.40
N ASN A 56 -11.19 -8.08 -1.06
CA ASN A 56 -10.09 -7.61 -1.86
C ASN A 56 -10.05 -8.32 -3.23
N PRO A 57 -9.76 -7.61 -4.33
CA PRO A 57 -9.70 -8.22 -5.66
C PRO A 57 -8.40 -9.01 -5.90
N PRO A 58 -8.35 -9.84 -6.95
CA PRO A 58 -7.36 -10.91 -7.03
C PRO A 58 -6.04 -10.54 -7.72
N LEU A 59 -6.02 -9.55 -8.63
CA LEU A 59 -4.95 -9.42 -9.65
C LEU A 59 -3.54 -9.36 -9.06
N ILE A 60 -3.30 -8.52 -8.05
CA ILE A 60 -1.95 -8.35 -7.49
C ILE A 60 -1.50 -9.61 -6.76
N ARG A 61 -2.42 -10.33 -6.12
CA ARG A 61 -2.12 -11.59 -5.40
C ARG A 61 -1.71 -12.66 -6.38
N GLU A 62 -2.45 -12.78 -7.48
CA GLU A 62 -2.15 -13.72 -8.54
C GLU A 62 -0.78 -13.42 -9.15
N LEU A 63 -0.52 -12.16 -9.53
CA LEU A 63 0.78 -11.75 -10.08
C LEU A 63 1.92 -12.01 -9.10
N ALA A 64 1.72 -11.76 -7.82
CA ALA A 64 2.71 -12.06 -6.80
C ALA A 64 2.90 -13.56 -6.58
N ALA A 65 1.84 -14.36 -6.67
CA ALA A 65 1.90 -15.81 -6.44
C ALA A 65 2.42 -16.61 -7.65
N ILE A 66 2.43 -16.07 -8.88
CA ILE A 66 2.90 -16.78 -10.09
C ILE A 66 4.27 -17.44 -9.89
N PRO A 67 5.33 -16.74 -9.41
CA PRO A 67 6.64 -17.37 -9.21
C PRO A 67 6.62 -18.52 -8.19
N LEU A 68 5.76 -18.43 -7.16
CA LEU A 68 5.59 -19.50 -6.18
C LEU A 68 4.84 -20.69 -6.77
N TYR A 69 3.77 -20.42 -7.50
CA TYR A 69 2.99 -21.44 -8.20
C TYR A 69 3.86 -22.25 -9.17
N LEU A 70 4.73 -21.58 -9.93
CA LEU A 70 5.68 -22.25 -10.84
C LEU A 70 6.73 -23.10 -10.11
N LYS A 71 7.10 -22.73 -8.87
CA LYS A 71 8.16 -23.41 -8.11
C LYS A 71 7.64 -24.56 -7.24
N TYR A 72 6.54 -24.35 -6.53
CA TYR A 72 6.03 -25.29 -5.51
C TYR A 72 4.72 -25.97 -5.92
N GLN A 73 3.98 -25.43 -6.91
CA GLN A 73 2.61 -25.80 -7.28
C GLN A 73 1.61 -25.69 -6.12
N LYS A 74 1.74 -26.51 -5.07
CA LYS A 74 0.96 -26.43 -3.84
C LYS A 74 1.90 -26.15 -2.67
N LEU A 75 1.66 -25.04 -1.97
CA LEU A 75 2.33 -24.67 -0.73
C LEU A 75 1.22 -24.51 0.31
N ALA A 76 1.31 -25.24 1.42
CA ALA A 76 0.33 -25.11 2.49
C ALA A 76 0.50 -23.77 3.22
N ALA A 77 -0.57 -23.25 3.83
CA ALA A 77 -0.53 -21.93 4.46
C ALA A 77 0.47 -21.83 5.62
N ASP A 78 0.68 -22.93 6.34
CA ASP A 78 1.65 -23.11 7.43
C ASP A 78 3.11 -23.26 6.94
N GLU A 79 3.32 -23.55 5.66
CA GLU A 79 4.64 -23.60 5.02
C GLU A 79 5.08 -22.24 4.46
N ILE A 80 4.22 -21.22 4.54
CA ILE A 80 4.54 -19.85 4.12
C ILE A 80 5.41 -19.20 5.21
N THR A 81 6.67 -19.00 4.87
CA THR A 81 7.72 -18.37 5.69
C THR A 81 8.34 -17.22 4.91
N ALA A 82 9.13 -16.36 5.56
CA ALA A 82 9.86 -15.31 4.85
C ALA A 82 10.76 -15.85 3.72
N HIS A 83 11.35 -17.04 3.90
CA HIS A 83 12.17 -17.70 2.89
C HIS A 83 11.35 -18.24 1.71
N THR A 84 10.24 -18.93 1.99
CA THR A 84 9.39 -19.49 0.92
C THR A 84 8.63 -18.40 0.19
N ALA A 85 8.34 -17.26 0.81
CA ALA A 85 7.67 -16.10 0.20
C ALA A 85 8.56 -15.27 -0.74
N LEU A 86 9.89 -15.44 -0.70
CA LEU A 86 10.83 -14.60 -1.46
C LEU A 86 10.50 -14.50 -2.97
N PRO A 87 10.17 -15.58 -3.70
CA PRO A 87 9.76 -15.47 -5.11
C PRO A 87 8.53 -14.56 -5.33
N ALA A 88 7.58 -14.53 -4.38
CA ALA A 88 6.45 -13.60 -4.47
C ALA A 88 6.86 -12.16 -4.16
N ARG A 89 7.74 -11.94 -3.17
CA ARG A 89 8.34 -10.63 -2.91
C ARG A 89 9.09 -10.09 -4.15
N MET A 90 9.77 -10.96 -4.90
CA MET A 90 10.46 -10.59 -6.15
C MET A 90 9.50 -10.06 -7.23
N ALA A 91 8.27 -10.54 -7.31
CA ALA A 91 7.27 -10.03 -8.25
C ALA A 91 6.86 -8.58 -7.90
N ILE A 92 6.76 -8.25 -6.61
CA ILE A 92 6.48 -6.88 -6.15
C ILE A 92 7.69 -5.96 -6.43
N ILE A 93 8.90 -6.43 -6.18
CA ILE A 93 10.14 -5.69 -6.51
C ILE A 93 10.20 -5.40 -8.02
N PHE A 94 9.88 -6.39 -8.85
CA PHE A 94 9.80 -6.21 -10.30
C PHE A 94 8.75 -5.17 -10.69
N THR A 95 7.59 -5.16 -10.02
CA THR A 95 6.55 -4.14 -10.23
C THR A 95 7.06 -2.74 -9.89
N GLY A 96 7.90 -2.61 -8.85
CA GLY A 96 8.58 -1.36 -8.51
C GLY A 96 9.57 -0.89 -9.58
N ALA A 97 10.37 -1.81 -10.12
CA ALA A 97 11.28 -1.52 -11.22
C ALA A 97 10.53 -1.00 -12.46
N LEU A 98 9.40 -1.63 -12.79
CA LEU A 98 8.52 -1.17 -13.87
C LEU A 98 7.95 0.22 -13.57
N LEU A 99 7.51 0.49 -12.34
CA LEU A 99 7.02 1.82 -11.95
C LEU A 99 8.10 2.90 -12.09
N LEU A 100 9.33 2.65 -11.65
CA LEU A 100 10.45 3.59 -11.83
C LEU A 100 10.72 3.86 -13.32
N TYR A 101 10.66 2.82 -14.16
CA TYR A 101 10.78 2.98 -15.60
C TYR A 101 9.63 3.82 -16.19
N LEU A 102 8.39 3.60 -15.74
CA LEU A 102 7.22 4.38 -16.16
C LEU A 102 7.32 5.85 -15.73
N ILE A 103 7.79 6.12 -14.51
CA ILE A 103 8.06 7.49 -14.01
C ILE A 103 9.06 8.17 -14.94
N PHE A 104 10.16 7.50 -15.28
CA PHE A 104 11.15 8.04 -16.23
C PHE A 104 10.54 8.33 -17.59
N LEU A 105 9.81 7.37 -18.18
CA LEU A 105 9.22 7.52 -19.50
C LEU A 105 8.23 8.69 -19.57
N TRP A 106 7.36 8.83 -18.58
CA TRP A 106 6.36 9.89 -18.62
C TRP A 106 6.96 11.26 -18.28
N ALA A 107 7.79 11.35 -17.23
CA ALA A 107 8.42 12.60 -16.84
C ALA A 107 9.41 13.12 -17.90
N SER A 108 10.12 12.23 -18.61
CA SER A 108 11.10 12.64 -19.64
C SER A 108 10.45 13.31 -20.84
N ARG A 109 9.22 12.91 -21.20
CA ARG A 109 8.45 13.53 -22.28
C ARG A 109 8.01 14.96 -21.95
N ILE A 110 7.81 15.28 -20.67
CA ILE A 110 7.28 16.58 -20.24
C ILE A 110 8.41 17.52 -19.80
N TYR A 111 9.37 17.02 -19.01
CA TYR A 111 10.40 17.84 -18.37
C TYR A 111 11.83 17.57 -18.84
N GLY A 112 12.00 16.61 -19.75
CA GLY A 112 13.31 16.14 -20.23
C GLY A 112 13.96 15.09 -19.32
N ALA A 113 14.95 14.37 -19.87
CA ALA A 113 15.55 13.20 -19.23
C ALA A 113 16.20 13.48 -17.86
N GLN A 114 16.85 14.65 -17.67
CA GLN A 114 17.48 15.00 -16.40
C GLN A 114 16.47 15.11 -15.25
N THR A 115 15.36 15.81 -15.48
CA THR A 115 14.28 15.95 -14.50
C THR A 115 13.62 14.61 -14.21
N ALA A 116 13.49 13.75 -15.23
CA ALA A 116 12.95 12.41 -15.09
C ALA A 116 13.86 11.50 -14.24
N LEU A 117 15.18 11.57 -14.45
CA LEU A 117 16.16 10.87 -13.60
C LEU A 117 16.10 11.35 -12.15
N LEU A 118 15.91 12.65 -11.93
CA LEU A 118 15.72 13.17 -10.58
C LEU A 118 14.40 12.67 -9.96
N ALA A 119 13.32 12.58 -10.73
CA ALA A 119 12.06 12.01 -10.23
C ALA A 119 12.23 10.54 -9.82
N VAL A 120 12.93 9.74 -10.63
CA VAL A 120 13.30 8.37 -10.28
C VAL A 120 14.17 8.33 -9.03
N PHE A 121 15.22 9.16 -8.96
CA PHE A 121 16.08 9.25 -7.78
C PHE A 121 15.27 9.54 -6.51
N LEU A 122 14.40 10.55 -6.53
CA LEU A 122 13.53 10.90 -5.41
C LEU A 122 12.56 9.77 -5.03
N SER A 123 12.12 8.95 -5.99
CA SER A 123 11.34 7.74 -5.69
C SER A 123 12.19 6.64 -5.05
N VAL A 124 13.42 6.42 -5.53
CA VAL A 124 14.35 5.42 -4.95
C VAL A 124 14.78 5.80 -3.53
N ILE A 125 14.98 7.09 -3.25
CA ILE A 125 15.25 7.59 -1.89
C ILE A 125 13.97 7.96 -1.14
N ASN A 126 12.81 7.41 -1.51
CA ASN A 126 11.59 7.57 -0.72
C ASN A 126 11.40 6.36 0.19
N PRO A 127 11.36 6.55 1.52
CA PRO A 127 11.30 5.44 2.46
C PRO A 127 9.98 4.66 2.35
N LEU A 128 8.86 5.30 2.00
CA LEU A 128 7.61 4.59 1.72
C LEU A 128 7.72 3.74 0.44
N PHE A 129 8.44 4.23 -0.57
CA PHE A 129 8.62 3.45 -1.79
C PHE A 129 9.46 2.20 -1.51
N LEU A 130 10.55 2.33 -0.73
CA LEU A 130 11.37 1.18 -0.32
C LEU A 130 10.65 0.25 0.65
N ALA A 131 9.95 0.78 1.65
CA ALA A 131 9.24 0.00 2.66
C ALA A 131 8.24 -0.99 2.05
N TYR A 132 7.43 -0.56 1.09
CA TYR A 132 6.37 -1.40 0.51
C TYR A 132 6.80 -2.11 -0.78
N SER A 133 8.06 -1.97 -1.21
CA SER A 133 8.53 -2.51 -2.49
C SER A 133 8.71 -4.02 -2.56
N HIS A 134 8.72 -4.70 -1.43
CA HIS A 134 8.89 -6.15 -1.35
C HIS A 134 7.75 -6.86 -0.62
N TYR A 135 6.94 -6.17 0.18
CA TYR A 135 5.81 -6.81 0.86
C TYR A 135 4.75 -7.27 -0.14
N VAL A 136 4.33 -8.54 -0.02
CA VAL A 136 3.24 -9.11 -0.83
C VAL A 136 1.89 -8.60 -0.33
N THR A 137 1.60 -7.36 -0.67
CA THR A 137 0.34 -6.67 -0.38
C THR A 137 -0.25 -6.07 -1.67
N LEU A 138 -1.47 -5.54 -1.57
CA LEU A 138 -2.12 -4.90 -2.72
C LEU A 138 -1.63 -3.47 -2.97
N ASP A 139 -1.01 -2.84 -1.97
CA ASP A 139 -0.84 -1.40 -1.93
C ASP A 139 0.16 -0.89 -2.97
N PHE A 140 1.31 -1.57 -3.10
CA PHE A 140 2.40 -1.17 -3.99
C PHE A 140 2.08 -1.45 -5.46
N GLY A 141 1.50 -2.62 -5.76
CA GLY A 141 1.01 -2.94 -7.11
C GLY A 141 -0.12 -1.99 -7.55
N PHE A 142 -1.01 -1.61 -6.63
CA PHE A 142 -2.08 -0.65 -6.91
C PHE A 142 -1.52 0.74 -7.21
N MET A 143 -0.49 1.20 -6.47
CA MET A 143 0.22 2.44 -6.79
C MET A 143 0.80 2.42 -8.22
N ALA A 144 1.44 1.32 -8.62
CA ALA A 144 2.01 1.19 -9.96
C ALA A 144 0.94 1.23 -11.06
N LEU A 145 -0.13 0.45 -10.90
CA LEU A 145 -1.24 0.41 -11.86
C LEU A 145 -2.01 1.73 -11.91
N PHE A 146 -2.16 2.44 -10.79
CA PHE A 146 -2.82 3.73 -10.75
C PHE A 146 -2.01 4.80 -11.52
N PHE A 147 -0.69 4.81 -11.37
CA PHE A 147 0.19 5.69 -12.14
C PHE A 147 0.16 5.36 -13.64
N LEU A 148 0.23 4.08 -14.00
CA LEU A 148 0.11 3.62 -15.39
C LEU A 148 -1.24 4.01 -15.99
N TRP A 149 -2.34 3.73 -15.28
CA TRP A 149 -3.70 4.09 -15.68
C TRP A 149 -3.81 5.57 -15.97
N TYR A 150 -3.33 6.42 -15.05
CA TYR A 150 -3.43 7.86 -15.21
C TYR A 150 -2.57 8.38 -16.37
N ALA A 151 -1.37 7.82 -16.57
CA ALA A 151 -0.52 8.15 -17.73
C ALA A 151 -1.19 7.77 -19.06
N VAL A 152 -1.79 6.58 -19.16
CA VAL A 152 -2.53 6.13 -20.35
C VAL A 152 -3.78 7.00 -20.57
N PHE A 153 -4.48 7.35 -19.50
CA PHE A 153 -5.65 8.22 -19.53
C PHE A 153 -5.33 9.61 -20.06
N ILE A 154 -4.25 10.24 -19.58
CA ILE A 154 -3.78 11.53 -20.10
C ILE A 154 -3.43 11.43 -21.59
N ASN A 155 -2.72 10.38 -22.00
CA ASN A 155 -2.40 10.17 -23.42
C ASN A 155 -3.65 10.01 -24.29
N TYR A 156 -4.69 9.34 -23.79
CA TYR A 156 -5.99 9.26 -24.46
C TYR A 156 -6.66 10.63 -24.59
N LEU A 157 -6.67 11.45 -23.54
CA LEU A 157 -7.27 12.79 -23.59
C LEU A 157 -6.57 13.72 -24.59
N ILE A 158 -5.25 13.61 -24.73
CA ILE A 158 -4.48 14.44 -25.66
C ILE A 158 -4.69 13.99 -27.11
N GLN A 159 -4.71 12.67 -27.37
CA GLN A 159 -4.96 12.13 -28.72
C GLN A 159 -5.88 10.91 -28.63
N PRO A 160 -7.20 11.07 -28.83
CA PRO A 160 -8.14 9.96 -28.75
C PRO A 160 -7.96 9.06 -29.98
N GLN A 161 -7.40 7.87 -29.78
CA GLN A 161 -7.18 6.85 -30.81
C GLN A 161 -7.70 5.51 -30.30
N LEU A 162 -8.19 4.64 -31.20
CA LEU A 162 -8.76 3.34 -30.84
C LEU A 162 -7.80 2.51 -29.99
N ILE A 163 -6.52 2.44 -30.35
CA ILE A 163 -5.50 1.71 -29.57
C ILE A 163 -5.37 2.24 -28.14
N ARG A 164 -5.53 3.55 -27.93
CA ARG A 164 -5.47 4.16 -26.59
C ARG A 164 -6.76 3.95 -25.81
N VAL A 165 -7.90 3.84 -26.47
CA VAL A 165 -9.18 3.44 -25.86
C VAL A 165 -9.08 2.00 -25.36
N LEU A 166 -8.58 1.09 -26.20
CA LEU A 166 -8.38 -0.32 -25.81
C LEU A 166 -7.37 -0.44 -24.67
N ALA A 167 -6.22 0.25 -24.77
CA ALA A 167 -5.22 0.28 -23.70
C ALA A 167 -5.79 0.87 -22.40
N LEU A 168 -6.55 1.96 -22.46
CA LEU A 168 -7.19 2.57 -21.29
C LEU A 168 -8.24 1.64 -20.68
N GLY A 169 -9.07 0.98 -21.49
CA GLY A 169 -10.05 0.01 -21.02
C GLY A 169 -9.38 -1.16 -20.30
N PHE A 170 -8.33 -1.72 -20.90
CA PHE A 170 -7.58 -2.83 -20.33
C PHE A 170 -6.89 -2.45 -19.02
N VAL A 171 -6.15 -1.33 -18.99
CA VAL A 171 -5.48 -0.84 -17.77
C VAL A 171 -6.51 -0.42 -16.71
N SER A 172 -7.67 0.11 -17.10
CA SER A 172 -8.77 0.39 -16.15
C SER A 172 -9.29 -0.91 -15.52
N GLY A 173 -9.46 -1.97 -16.30
CA GLY A 173 -9.85 -3.27 -15.76
C GLY A 173 -8.81 -3.87 -14.81
N TRP A 174 -7.52 -3.76 -15.14
CA TRP A 174 -6.45 -4.13 -14.22
C TRP A 174 -6.46 -3.31 -12.93
N LEU A 175 -6.67 -2.00 -13.02
CA LEU A 175 -6.76 -1.14 -11.85
C LEU A 175 -7.93 -1.54 -10.94
N LEU A 176 -9.09 -1.86 -11.52
CA LEU A 176 -10.27 -2.32 -10.79
C LEU A 176 -10.04 -3.69 -10.13
N ALA A 177 -9.35 -4.59 -10.81
CA ALA A 177 -8.96 -5.89 -10.27
C ALA A 177 -7.79 -5.84 -9.28
N ALA A 178 -7.16 -4.67 -9.08
CA ALA A 178 -6.02 -4.50 -8.19
C ALA A 178 -6.41 -4.12 -6.76
N LYS A 179 -7.42 -3.24 -6.58
CA LYS A 179 -7.88 -2.83 -5.25
C LYS A 179 -9.32 -2.31 -5.28
N ALA A 180 -10.12 -2.61 -4.25
CA ALA A 180 -11.51 -2.16 -4.16
C ALA A 180 -11.66 -0.62 -4.18
N THR A 181 -10.65 0.12 -3.70
CA THR A 181 -10.61 1.59 -3.70
C THR A 181 -10.29 2.21 -5.07
N ALA A 182 -10.07 1.39 -6.11
CA ALA A 182 -9.74 1.85 -7.45
C ALA A 182 -10.76 2.87 -8.00
N LEU A 183 -12.05 2.54 -7.96
CA LEU A 183 -13.11 3.44 -8.45
C LEU A 183 -13.13 4.76 -7.68
N THR A 184 -12.96 4.67 -6.37
CA THR A 184 -12.98 5.82 -5.46
C THR A 184 -11.91 6.86 -5.81
N TYR A 185 -10.72 6.42 -6.25
CA TYR A 185 -9.63 7.32 -6.61
C TYR A 185 -9.65 7.67 -8.10
N ALA A 186 -9.88 6.70 -8.97
CA ALA A 186 -9.82 6.88 -10.42
C ALA A 186 -10.96 7.77 -10.92
N LEU A 187 -12.20 7.56 -10.48
CA LEU A 187 -13.35 8.28 -11.04
C LEU A 187 -13.30 9.80 -10.76
N PRO A 188 -13.12 10.28 -9.51
CA PRO A 188 -13.05 11.73 -9.28
C PRO A 188 -11.79 12.35 -9.92
N THR A 189 -10.66 11.63 -9.93
CA THR A 189 -9.44 12.05 -10.62
C THR A 189 -9.68 12.21 -12.13
N ALA A 190 -10.38 11.26 -12.75
CA ALA A 190 -10.76 11.33 -14.15
C ALA A 190 -11.67 12.53 -14.41
N VAL A 191 -12.72 12.73 -13.62
CA VAL A 191 -13.67 13.84 -13.78
C VAL A 191 -12.96 15.20 -13.73
N VAL A 192 -12.13 15.44 -12.71
CA VAL A 192 -11.39 16.71 -12.58
C VAL A 192 -10.41 16.90 -13.74
N THR A 193 -9.73 15.84 -14.14
CA THR A 193 -8.80 15.89 -15.28
C THR A 193 -9.53 16.17 -16.59
N VAL A 194 -10.66 15.52 -16.88
CA VAL A 194 -11.48 15.82 -18.06
C VAL A 194 -11.98 17.26 -18.01
N ALA A 195 -12.52 17.72 -16.89
CA ALA A 195 -12.98 19.09 -16.74
C ALA A 195 -11.86 20.10 -17.05
N TYR A 196 -10.63 19.84 -16.58
CA TYR A 196 -9.46 20.64 -16.90
C TYR A 196 -9.15 20.68 -18.41
N TYR A 197 -9.03 19.53 -19.07
CA TYR A 197 -8.70 19.45 -20.50
C TYR A 197 -9.83 19.94 -21.42
N THR A 198 -11.08 19.84 -20.98
CA THR A 198 -12.27 20.26 -21.75
C THR A 198 -12.73 21.69 -21.43
N ARG A 199 -11.99 22.42 -20.58
CA ARG A 199 -12.36 23.77 -20.10
C ARG A 199 -13.78 23.81 -19.52
N ASN A 200 -14.09 22.85 -18.65
CA ASN A 200 -15.37 22.65 -17.97
C ASN A 200 -16.55 22.24 -18.86
N ASN A 201 -16.32 21.84 -20.12
CA ASN A 201 -17.38 21.38 -21.01
C ASN A 201 -17.60 19.85 -20.93
N LEU A 202 -17.71 19.34 -19.69
CA LEU A 202 -17.77 17.91 -19.39
C LEU A 202 -18.96 17.21 -20.08
N VAL A 203 -20.14 17.83 -20.05
CA VAL A 203 -21.36 17.25 -20.65
C VAL A 203 -21.19 17.04 -22.15
N LYS A 204 -20.62 18.03 -22.86
CA LYS A 204 -20.36 17.92 -24.30
C LYS A 204 -19.33 16.83 -24.59
N PHE A 205 -18.28 16.73 -23.79
CA PHE A 205 -17.30 15.65 -23.91
C PHE A 205 -17.94 14.28 -23.72
N LEU A 206 -18.72 14.08 -22.66
CA LEU A 206 -19.39 12.80 -22.37
C LEU A 206 -20.37 12.39 -23.47
N LYS A 207 -21.17 13.35 -23.99
CA LYS A 207 -22.07 13.08 -25.12
C LYS A 207 -21.31 12.64 -26.36
N ASN A 208 -20.25 13.38 -26.72
CA ASN A 208 -19.44 13.11 -27.91
C ASN A 208 -18.64 11.80 -27.81
N GLN A 209 -18.31 11.37 -26.60
CA GLN A 209 -17.47 10.18 -26.34
C GLN A 209 -18.28 8.97 -25.86
N SER A 210 -19.61 9.05 -25.84
CA SER A 210 -20.49 8.02 -25.27
C SER A 210 -20.23 6.60 -25.83
N GLY A 211 -20.13 6.44 -27.14
CA GLY A 211 -19.79 5.15 -27.77
C GLY A 211 -18.39 4.64 -27.40
N ILE A 212 -17.40 5.54 -27.30
CA ILE A 212 -16.04 5.20 -26.89
C ILE A 212 -15.99 4.79 -25.41
N MET A 213 -16.76 5.46 -24.56
CA MET A 213 -16.88 5.11 -23.14
C MET A 213 -17.53 3.73 -22.95
N LEU A 214 -18.51 3.36 -23.77
CA LEU A 214 -19.08 2.01 -23.75
C LEU A 214 -18.06 0.95 -24.14
N LEU A 215 -17.25 1.20 -25.17
CA LEU A 215 -16.16 0.30 -25.56
C LEU A 215 -15.12 0.17 -24.44
N LEU A 216 -14.70 1.28 -23.85
CA LEU A 216 -13.77 1.30 -22.72
C LEU A 216 -14.32 0.48 -21.54
N LEU A 217 -15.58 0.73 -21.16
CA LEU A 217 -16.24 0.01 -20.07
C LEU A 217 -16.32 -1.49 -20.37
N PHE A 218 -16.69 -1.86 -21.59
CA PHE A 218 -16.76 -3.25 -22.02
C PHE A 218 -15.39 -3.95 -21.91
N VAL A 219 -14.32 -3.33 -22.42
CA VAL A 219 -12.96 -3.87 -22.32
C VAL A 219 -12.52 -3.96 -20.85
N ALA A 220 -12.82 -2.96 -20.03
CA ALA A 220 -12.51 -2.98 -18.60
C ALA A 220 -13.24 -4.12 -17.88
N MET A 221 -14.53 -4.32 -18.17
CA MET A 221 -15.34 -5.41 -17.62
C MET A 221 -14.82 -6.78 -18.03
N ILE A 222 -14.47 -6.99 -19.30
CA ILE A 222 -13.83 -8.24 -19.76
C ILE A 222 -12.50 -8.46 -19.04
N THR A 223 -11.71 -7.41 -18.86
CA THR A 223 -10.40 -7.52 -18.21
C THR A 223 -10.55 -7.88 -16.73
N VAL A 224 -11.49 -7.27 -16.00
CA VAL A 224 -11.80 -7.69 -14.62
C VAL A 224 -12.28 -9.14 -14.62
N TRP A 225 -13.18 -9.51 -15.53
CA TRP A 225 -13.70 -10.89 -15.58
C TRP A 225 -12.60 -11.91 -15.86
N SER A 226 -11.60 -11.56 -16.66
CA SER A 226 -10.43 -12.40 -16.92
C SER A 226 -9.57 -12.64 -15.68
N SER A 227 -9.48 -11.68 -14.75
CA SER A 227 -8.80 -11.87 -13.45
C SER A 227 -9.55 -12.81 -12.50
N TYR A 228 -10.77 -13.21 -12.85
CA TYR A 228 -11.50 -14.28 -12.17
C TYR A 228 -11.58 -15.54 -13.05
N PHE A 229 -10.66 -15.70 -14.02
CA PHE A 229 -10.63 -16.82 -14.96
C PHE A 229 -11.95 -17.02 -15.74
N PHE A 230 -12.65 -15.91 -16.03
CA PHE A 230 -13.98 -15.93 -16.64
C PHE A 230 -15.02 -16.74 -15.85
N SER A 231 -14.85 -16.83 -14.52
CA SER A 231 -15.78 -17.57 -13.67
C SER A 231 -17.17 -16.92 -13.62
N PHE A 232 -18.17 -17.77 -13.43
CA PHE A 232 -19.54 -17.35 -13.13
C PHE A 232 -19.81 -17.65 -11.65
N SER A 233 -20.06 -16.60 -10.88
CA SER A 233 -20.30 -16.70 -9.43
C SER A 233 -21.59 -15.99 -9.03
N THR A 234 -22.12 -16.33 -7.87
CA THR A 234 -23.25 -15.62 -7.27
C THR A 234 -22.74 -14.39 -6.52
N ILE A 235 -23.58 -13.38 -6.33
CA ILE A 235 -23.20 -12.17 -5.58
C ILE A 235 -23.39 -12.39 -4.07
N ILE A 236 -24.33 -13.25 -3.69
CA ILE A 236 -24.59 -13.67 -2.32
C ILE A 236 -24.20 -15.14 -2.19
N ALA A 237 -23.26 -15.43 -1.28
CA ALA A 237 -22.83 -16.79 -1.00
C ALA A 237 -24.03 -17.68 -0.59
N PRO A 238 -24.11 -18.92 -1.12
CA PRO A 238 -25.15 -19.87 -0.73
C PRO A 238 -24.96 -20.27 0.74
N GLY A 239 -26.09 -20.42 1.45
CA GLY A 239 -26.11 -20.79 2.88
C GLY A 239 -26.69 -19.71 3.80
N GLU A 240 -27.47 -20.15 4.77
CA GLU A 240 -28.09 -19.29 5.77
C GLU A 240 -27.20 -19.26 7.02
N ARG A 241 -26.67 -18.09 7.35
CA ARG A 241 -26.01 -17.86 8.64
C ARG A 241 -26.82 -16.80 9.40
N PRO A 242 -27.32 -17.12 10.62
CA PRO A 242 -27.96 -16.14 11.48
C PRO A 242 -27.04 -14.91 11.64
N GLY A 243 -27.56 -13.72 11.34
CA GLY A 243 -26.79 -12.46 11.41
C GLY A 243 -26.26 -11.92 10.08
N ARG A 244 -26.27 -12.66 8.97
CA ARG A 244 -25.98 -12.09 7.64
C ARG A 244 -27.02 -11.02 7.28
N LEU A 245 -26.56 -9.90 6.70
CA LEU A 245 -27.46 -8.84 6.23
C LEU A 245 -28.51 -9.38 5.24
N SER A 246 -28.11 -10.26 4.31
CA SER A 246 -29.02 -10.91 3.37
C SER A 246 -30.07 -11.79 4.06
N ALA A 247 -29.72 -12.49 5.14
CA ALA A 247 -30.67 -13.28 5.91
C ALA A 247 -31.66 -12.39 6.69
N ARG A 248 -31.17 -11.30 7.30
CA ARG A 248 -32.04 -10.32 8.00
C ARG A 248 -33.01 -9.63 7.05
N LEU A 249 -32.52 -9.18 5.89
CA LEU A 249 -33.36 -8.57 4.86
C LEU A 249 -34.39 -9.54 4.30
N TYR A 250 -34.00 -10.80 4.09
CA TYR A 250 -34.92 -11.85 3.65
C TYR A 250 -36.02 -12.08 4.68
N GLN A 251 -35.67 -12.26 5.96
CA GLN A 251 -36.64 -12.45 7.04
C GLN A 251 -37.60 -11.26 7.19
N GLN A 252 -37.08 -10.03 7.15
CA GLN A 252 -37.90 -8.82 7.21
C GLN A 252 -38.82 -8.69 6.00
N ALA A 253 -38.34 -9.02 4.79
CA ALA A 253 -39.13 -9.00 3.57
C ALA A 253 -40.23 -10.08 3.58
N SER A 254 -39.94 -11.28 4.10
CA SER A 254 -40.93 -12.33 4.29
C SER A 254 -42.01 -11.93 5.29
N ALA A 255 -41.64 -11.30 6.41
CA ALA A 255 -42.61 -10.79 7.39
C ALA A 255 -43.50 -9.67 6.82
N GLY A 256 -42.93 -8.84 5.95
CA GLY A 256 -43.65 -7.74 5.27
C GLY A 256 -44.26 -8.09 3.92
N ASN A 257 -44.25 -9.37 3.49
CA ASN A 257 -44.68 -9.82 2.16
C ASN A 257 -44.09 -9.03 0.96
N ASN A 258 -42.86 -8.53 1.08
CA ASN A 258 -42.19 -7.80 0.00
C ASN A 258 -41.56 -8.78 -1.01
N ILE A 259 -42.38 -9.24 -1.95
CA ILE A 259 -42.01 -10.22 -2.99
C ILE A 259 -40.79 -9.77 -3.82
N PHE A 260 -40.64 -8.47 -4.07
CA PHE A 260 -39.54 -7.93 -4.86
C PHE A 260 -38.18 -8.18 -4.19
N ILE A 261 -38.07 -7.92 -2.89
CA ILE A 261 -36.83 -8.13 -2.13
C ILE A 261 -36.53 -9.63 -2.01
N ILE A 262 -37.53 -10.45 -1.73
CA ILE A 262 -37.39 -11.91 -1.63
C ILE A 262 -36.82 -12.47 -2.93
N LYS A 263 -37.49 -12.21 -4.07
CA LYS A 263 -37.04 -12.67 -5.39
C LYS A 263 -35.68 -12.11 -5.77
N GLY A 264 -35.39 -10.86 -5.41
CA GLY A 264 -34.08 -10.24 -5.62
C GLY A 264 -32.96 -10.96 -4.87
N ILE A 265 -33.16 -11.27 -3.59
CA ILE A 265 -32.18 -12.01 -2.78
C ILE A 265 -32.02 -13.44 -3.31
N GLU A 266 -33.12 -14.12 -3.65
CA GLU A 266 -33.07 -15.46 -4.26
C GLU A 266 -32.29 -15.47 -5.57
N PHE A 267 -32.57 -14.52 -6.46
CA PHE A 267 -31.83 -14.37 -7.72
C PHE A 267 -30.33 -14.15 -7.47
N LEU A 268 -29.96 -13.28 -6.53
CA LEU A 268 -28.55 -13.02 -6.21
C LEU A 268 -27.84 -14.18 -5.50
N LYS A 269 -28.60 -15.10 -4.88
CA LYS A 269 -28.11 -16.33 -4.26
C LYS A 269 -28.00 -17.49 -5.25
N SER A 270 -28.83 -17.56 -6.29
CA SER A 270 -28.93 -18.72 -7.18
C SER A 270 -28.35 -18.49 -8.58
N THR A 271 -28.42 -17.27 -9.10
CA THR A 271 -27.97 -16.95 -10.45
C THR A 271 -26.47 -16.66 -10.46
N LYS A 272 -25.71 -17.49 -11.18
CA LYS A 272 -24.30 -17.24 -11.45
C LYS A 272 -24.18 -16.23 -12.60
N LEU A 273 -23.54 -15.10 -12.33
CA LEU A 273 -23.38 -14.00 -13.29
C LEU A 273 -21.92 -13.85 -13.72
N PRO A 274 -21.66 -13.37 -14.95
CA PRO A 274 -20.33 -12.86 -15.26
C PRO A 274 -20.00 -11.73 -14.30
N LEU A 275 -18.73 -11.60 -13.89
CA LEU A 275 -18.29 -10.67 -12.84
C LEU A 275 -18.92 -10.90 -11.45
N GLY A 276 -19.63 -12.00 -11.22
CA GLY A 276 -20.28 -12.28 -9.94
C GLY A 276 -19.32 -12.21 -8.74
N GLY A 277 -18.11 -12.75 -8.88
CA GLY A 277 -17.08 -12.71 -7.82
C GLY A 277 -16.56 -11.31 -7.53
N TYR A 278 -16.43 -10.46 -8.56
CA TYR A 278 -16.05 -9.06 -8.38
C TYR A 278 -17.15 -8.25 -7.68
N LEU A 279 -18.41 -8.46 -8.09
CA LEU A 279 -19.57 -7.82 -7.46
C LEU A 279 -19.78 -8.28 -6.03
N GLU A 280 -19.57 -9.57 -5.75
CA GLU A 280 -19.52 -10.10 -4.39
C GLU A 280 -18.45 -9.39 -3.57
N MET A 281 -17.24 -9.25 -4.10
CA MET A 281 -16.12 -8.59 -3.43
C MET A 281 -16.44 -7.13 -3.11
N LEU A 282 -16.95 -6.36 -4.07
CA LEU A 282 -17.34 -4.96 -3.84
C LEU A 282 -18.40 -4.82 -2.75
N LYS A 283 -19.41 -5.69 -2.77
CA LYS A 283 -20.45 -5.76 -1.75
C LYS A 283 -19.86 -6.08 -0.37
N ASN A 284 -18.98 -7.08 -0.27
CA ASN A 284 -18.34 -7.47 0.98
C ASN A 284 -17.39 -6.37 1.51
N ALA A 285 -16.60 -5.72 0.65
CA ALA A 285 -15.74 -4.59 1.01
C ALA A 285 -16.55 -3.42 1.58
N PHE A 286 -17.69 -3.09 0.96
CA PHE A 286 -18.60 -2.04 1.45
C PHE A 286 -19.24 -2.37 2.81
N ILE A 287 -19.64 -3.63 3.03
CA ILE A 287 -20.17 -4.08 4.33
C ILE A 287 -19.06 -4.03 5.39
N TYR A 288 -17.87 -4.51 5.04
CA TYR A 288 -16.71 -4.54 5.93
C TYR A 288 -16.30 -3.12 6.37
N SER A 289 -16.28 -2.15 5.46
CA SER A 289 -15.92 -0.76 5.79
C SER A 289 -16.89 -0.10 6.78
N LYS A 290 -18.15 -0.55 6.87
CA LYS A 290 -19.14 -0.02 7.84
C LYS A 290 -19.01 -0.63 9.23
N ASN A 291 -18.41 -1.80 9.36
CA ASN A 291 -18.34 -2.55 10.61
C ASN A 291 -16.99 -2.37 11.34
N GLN A 292 -16.08 -1.54 10.80
CA GLN A 292 -14.81 -1.23 11.47
C GLN A 292 -14.99 -0.19 12.57
N ASN A 293 -15.43 -0.62 13.76
CA ASN A 293 -15.21 0.13 14.99
C ASN A 293 -13.85 -0.27 15.57
N GLN A 294 -12.76 0.30 15.04
CA GLN A 294 -11.42 0.10 15.57
C GLN A 294 -10.92 1.40 16.24
N LEU A 295 -10.55 1.30 17.51
CA LEU A 295 -9.76 2.33 18.18
C LEU A 295 -8.49 2.57 17.38
N SER A 296 -8.26 3.81 16.98
CA SER A 296 -7.05 4.21 16.24
C SER A 296 -6.11 4.97 17.16
N TYR A 297 -4.86 4.55 17.24
CA TYR A 297 -3.80 5.31 17.89
C TYR A 297 -3.13 6.24 16.87
N PHE A 298 -2.97 7.51 17.22
CA PHE A 298 -2.24 8.47 16.39
C PHE A 298 -1.78 9.67 17.21
N LEU A 299 -0.52 10.11 17.01
CA LEU A 299 0.05 11.30 17.68
C LEU A 299 -0.16 11.30 19.20
N GLY A 300 0.08 10.17 19.85
CA GLY A 300 -0.03 10.03 21.30
C GLY A 300 -1.44 9.89 21.86
N LYS A 301 -2.47 9.78 21.01
CA LYS A 301 -3.88 9.74 21.45
C LYS A 301 -4.66 8.61 20.78
N TYR A 302 -5.61 8.04 21.53
CA TYR A 302 -6.61 7.13 21.00
C TYR A 302 -7.85 7.87 20.51
N TYR A 303 -8.37 7.39 19.39
CA TYR A 303 -9.56 7.92 18.77
C TYR A 303 -10.55 6.79 18.51
N SER A 304 -11.79 6.98 18.98
CA SER A 304 -12.91 6.08 18.69
C SER A 304 -13.41 6.20 17.24
N GLN A 305 -13.08 7.29 16.56
CA GLN A 305 -13.46 7.56 15.19
C GLN A 305 -12.29 8.22 14.44
N PRO A 306 -12.07 7.87 13.16
CA PRO A 306 -11.04 8.52 12.34
C PRO A 306 -11.23 10.03 12.20
N ARG A 307 -10.13 10.77 12.03
CA ARG A 307 -10.16 12.24 11.83
C ARG A 307 -9.71 12.61 10.42
N TRP A 308 -10.26 13.70 9.89
CA TRP A 308 -10.00 14.18 8.53
C TRP A 308 -8.50 14.42 8.22
N TYR A 309 -7.69 14.74 9.22
CA TYR A 309 -6.26 15.03 9.02
C TYR A 309 -5.36 13.80 9.11
N PHE A 310 -5.87 12.64 9.51
CA PHE A 310 -5.06 11.45 9.80
C PHE A 310 -4.16 11.06 8.64
N MET A 311 -4.72 10.87 7.45
CA MET A 311 -3.95 10.46 6.28
C MET A 311 -2.95 11.51 5.84
N THR A 312 -3.36 12.77 5.75
CA THR A 312 -2.52 13.86 5.29
C THR A 312 -1.33 14.07 6.23
N VAL A 313 -1.59 14.13 7.54
CA VAL A 313 -0.52 14.31 8.53
C VAL A 313 0.40 13.11 8.57
N ASN A 314 -0.15 11.88 8.59
CA ASN A 314 0.67 10.67 8.57
C ASN A 314 1.57 10.62 7.33
N PHE A 315 1.00 10.89 6.15
CA PHE A 315 1.76 10.94 4.91
C PHE A 315 2.95 11.91 4.98
N PHE A 316 2.75 13.14 5.46
CA PHE A 316 3.83 14.12 5.59
C PHE A 316 4.84 13.78 6.69
N LEU A 317 4.43 13.05 7.73
CA LEU A 317 5.34 12.49 8.72
C LEU A 317 6.16 11.32 8.18
N LYS A 318 5.74 10.72 7.07
CA LYS A 318 6.35 9.54 6.47
C LYS A 318 7.25 9.81 5.25
N ILE A 319 7.39 11.06 4.82
CA ILE A 319 8.27 11.44 3.72
C ILE A 319 9.36 12.41 4.19
N PRO A 320 10.58 12.36 3.61
CA PRO A 320 11.66 13.29 3.95
C PRO A 320 11.27 14.75 3.80
N ILE A 321 11.71 15.61 4.72
CA ILE A 321 11.37 17.05 4.72
C ILE A 321 11.73 17.71 3.40
N ILE A 322 12.82 17.30 2.74
CA ILE A 322 13.21 17.90 1.45
C ILE A 322 12.15 17.70 0.35
N ILE A 323 11.47 16.54 0.34
CA ILE A 323 10.42 16.26 -0.63
C ILE A 323 9.21 17.17 -0.36
N ILE A 324 8.91 17.40 0.92
CA ILE A 324 7.85 18.34 1.36
C ILE A 324 8.19 19.77 0.90
N LEU A 325 9.43 20.20 1.09
CA LEU A 325 9.89 21.53 0.66
C LEU A 325 9.79 21.70 -0.86
N PHE A 326 10.23 20.72 -1.64
CA PHE A 326 10.13 20.77 -3.10
C PHE A 326 8.68 20.70 -3.60
N LEU A 327 7.81 19.95 -2.92
CA LEU A 327 6.38 19.96 -3.20
C LEU A 327 5.78 21.35 -2.92
N GLY A 328 6.13 21.98 -1.80
CA GLY A 328 5.72 23.36 -1.48
C GLY A 328 6.20 24.37 -2.53
N LEU A 329 7.45 24.26 -2.97
CA LEU A 329 7.99 25.07 -4.07
C LEU A 329 7.25 24.83 -5.38
N SER A 330 6.90 23.58 -5.69
CA SER A 330 6.09 23.23 -6.86
C SER A 330 4.75 23.98 -6.84
N VAL A 331 4.06 24.01 -5.69
CA VAL A 331 2.81 24.76 -5.52
C VAL A 331 3.00 26.26 -5.74
N LEU A 332 4.08 26.85 -5.23
CA LEU A 332 4.39 28.27 -5.49
C LEU A 332 4.63 28.54 -6.98
N LEU A 333 5.34 27.65 -7.67
CA LEU A 333 5.60 27.76 -9.10
C LEU A 333 4.34 27.61 -9.95
N LEU A 334 3.38 26.78 -9.53
CA LEU A 334 2.06 26.71 -10.17
C LEU A 334 1.39 28.08 -10.18
N VAL A 335 1.51 28.87 -9.12
CA VAL A 335 0.90 30.22 -9.05
C VAL A 335 1.67 31.21 -9.92
N ARG A 336 3.01 31.15 -9.92
CA ARG A 336 3.88 32.16 -10.54
C ARG A 336 4.15 31.97 -12.03
N ASP A 337 4.19 30.73 -12.53
CA ASP A 337 4.61 30.44 -13.90
C ASP A 337 3.52 29.66 -14.65
N ARG A 338 2.99 30.26 -15.73
CA ARG A 338 1.90 29.68 -16.52
C ARG A 338 2.33 28.43 -17.28
N ALA A 339 3.56 28.38 -17.79
CA ALA A 339 4.06 27.21 -18.52
C ALA A 339 4.30 26.04 -17.57
N TYR A 340 4.89 26.32 -16.40
CA TYR A 340 5.03 25.33 -15.33
C TYR A 340 3.67 24.78 -14.89
N ARG A 341 2.68 25.67 -14.71
CA ARG A 341 1.30 25.31 -14.34
C ARG A 341 0.69 24.30 -15.31
N GLN A 342 0.78 24.56 -16.61
CA GLN A 342 0.18 23.68 -17.63
C GLN A 342 0.78 22.27 -17.60
N ASN A 343 2.08 22.15 -17.39
CA ASN A 343 2.77 20.85 -17.36
C ASN A 343 2.59 20.11 -16.02
N SER A 344 2.41 20.83 -14.91
CA SER A 344 2.44 20.27 -13.55
C SER A 344 1.05 19.95 -12.99
N LEU A 345 -0.02 20.64 -13.43
CA LEU A 345 -1.38 20.38 -12.95
C LEU A 345 -1.85 18.93 -13.10
N PRO A 346 -1.56 18.21 -14.22
CA PRO A 346 -1.91 16.80 -14.33
C PRO A 346 -1.34 15.93 -13.19
N PHE A 347 -0.13 16.23 -12.70
CA PHE A 347 0.45 15.49 -11.59
C PHE A 347 -0.14 15.89 -10.23
N LEU A 348 -0.73 17.08 -10.13
CA LEU A 348 -1.35 17.56 -8.89
C LEU A 348 -2.73 16.94 -8.63
N TRP A 349 -3.53 16.68 -9.68
CA TRP A 349 -4.90 16.21 -9.50
C TRP A 349 -5.02 14.92 -8.69
N PRO A 350 -4.24 13.85 -8.96
CA PRO A 350 -4.35 12.63 -8.16
C PRO A 350 -3.98 12.84 -6.69
N ILE A 351 -3.01 13.72 -6.40
CA ILE A 351 -2.59 14.05 -5.04
C ILE A 351 -3.74 14.73 -4.29
N LEU A 352 -4.33 15.78 -4.88
CA LEU A 352 -5.42 16.53 -4.25
C LEU A 352 -6.67 15.68 -4.07
N ILE A 353 -6.99 14.82 -5.04
CA ILE A 353 -8.19 13.99 -4.99
C ILE A 353 -8.05 12.89 -3.93
N ILE A 354 -6.91 12.20 -3.86
CA ILE A 354 -6.72 11.12 -2.89
C ILE A 354 -6.64 11.67 -1.46
N LEU A 355 -5.89 12.76 -1.24
CA LEU A 355 -5.82 13.41 0.07
C LEU A 355 -7.16 14.07 0.45
N GLY A 356 -7.82 14.73 -0.49
CA GLY A 356 -9.14 15.35 -0.29
C GLY A 356 -10.22 14.33 0.02
N TYR A 357 -10.25 13.21 -0.70
CA TYR A 357 -11.15 12.09 -0.40
C TYR A 357 -10.90 11.55 1.01
N SER A 358 -9.64 11.33 1.38
CA SER A 358 -9.26 10.84 2.71
C SER A 358 -9.62 11.81 3.84
N ALA A 359 -9.72 13.10 3.54
CA ALA A 359 -10.17 14.12 4.50
C ALA A 359 -11.70 14.19 4.61
N LEU A 360 -12.42 14.05 3.49
CA LEU A 360 -13.89 14.06 3.44
C LEU A 360 -14.50 12.76 3.98
N PHE A 361 -13.80 11.64 3.81
CA PHE A 361 -14.17 10.32 4.31
C PHE A 361 -13.03 9.78 5.18
N PRO A 362 -12.93 10.24 6.44
CA PRO A 362 -11.82 9.90 7.33
C PRO A 362 -11.61 8.39 7.46
N LEU A 363 -10.37 7.95 7.25
CA LEU A 363 -9.92 6.57 7.39
C LEU A 363 -8.95 6.44 8.56
N THR A 364 -8.81 5.23 9.10
CA THR A 364 -7.77 4.90 10.09
C THR A 364 -6.39 5.34 9.59
N PRO A 365 -5.47 5.81 10.44
CA PRO A 365 -4.27 6.51 10.01
C PRO A 365 -3.21 5.58 9.40
N ARG A 366 -3.51 4.84 8.33
CA ARG A 366 -2.60 3.91 7.65
C ARG A 366 -2.09 4.53 6.35
N VAL A 367 -0.83 4.94 6.32
CA VAL A 367 -0.22 5.65 5.17
C VAL A 367 -0.31 4.84 3.86
N ARG A 368 -0.38 3.50 3.97
CA ARG A 368 -0.50 2.59 2.83
C ARG A 368 -1.71 2.90 1.91
N TYR A 369 -2.78 3.50 2.44
CA TYR A 369 -3.97 3.85 1.65
C TYR A 369 -3.74 5.01 0.69
N VAL A 370 -2.73 5.85 0.93
CA VAL A 370 -2.41 7.01 0.07
C VAL A 370 -1.13 6.83 -0.74
N LEU A 371 -0.47 5.66 -0.73
CA LEU A 371 0.73 5.40 -1.56
C LEU A 371 0.59 5.76 -3.04
N PRO A 372 -0.58 5.61 -3.70
CA PRO A 372 -0.70 5.96 -5.12
C PRO A 372 -0.30 7.40 -5.48
N ILE A 373 -0.21 8.32 -4.51
CA ILE A 373 0.24 9.70 -4.74
C ILE A 373 1.77 9.83 -4.87
N LEU A 374 2.56 8.86 -4.41
CA LEU A 374 4.02 8.97 -4.32
C LEU A 374 4.75 9.21 -5.65
N PRO A 375 4.40 8.52 -6.76
CA PRO A 375 5.02 8.79 -8.05
C PRO A 375 4.78 10.23 -8.52
N PHE A 376 3.57 10.74 -8.29
CA PHE A 376 3.19 12.11 -8.67
C PHE A 376 3.95 13.17 -7.87
N ILE A 377 4.09 12.94 -6.55
CA ILE A 377 4.89 13.82 -5.69
C ILE A 377 6.36 13.81 -6.10
N SER A 378 6.92 12.64 -6.43
CA SER A 378 8.30 12.53 -6.88
C SER A 378 8.55 13.33 -8.17
N VAL A 379 7.61 13.27 -9.13
CA VAL A 379 7.68 14.07 -10.36
C VAL A 379 7.56 15.57 -10.08
N LEU A 380 6.60 16.00 -9.26
CA LEU A 380 6.40 17.42 -8.91
C LEU A 380 7.56 18.01 -8.12
N ALA A 381 8.14 17.23 -7.20
CA ALA A 381 9.32 17.64 -6.44
C ALA A 381 10.54 17.78 -7.36
N ALA A 382 10.75 16.82 -8.27
CA ALA A 382 11.84 16.87 -9.23
C ALA A 382 11.70 18.02 -10.24
N SER A 383 10.48 18.32 -10.70
CA SER A 383 10.23 19.45 -11.60
C SER A 383 10.50 20.78 -10.93
N ALA A 384 10.10 20.96 -9.67
CA ALA A 384 10.34 22.17 -8.91
C ALA A 384 11.84 22.38 -8.65
N PHE A 385 12.55 21.32 -8.22
CA PHE A 385 14.00 21.35 -8.07
C PHE A 385 14.67 21.77 -9.39
N SER A 386 14.32 21.12 -10.49
CA SER A 386 14.97 21.34 -11.79
C SER A 386 14.70 22.75 -12.33
N TYR A 387 13.50 23.28 -12.11
CA TYR A 387 13.15 24.65 -12.46
C TYR A 387 14.02 25.65 -11.68
N ILE A 388 14.11 25.51 -10.36
CA ILE A 388 14.87 26.44 -9.51
C ILE A 388 16.37 26.33 -9.78
N TYR A 389 16.89 25.11 -9.91
CA TYR A 389 18.30 24.87 -10.20
C TYR A 389 18.76 25.50 -11.52
N ARG A 390 17.89 25.52 -12.54
CA ARG A 390 18.19 26.14 -13.85
C ARG A 390 18.03 27.66 -13.85
N THR A 391 17.09 28.20 -13.08
CA THR A 391 16.76 29.63 -13.07
C THR A 391 17.60 30.44 -12.09
N THR A 392 18.01 29.87 -10.96
CA THR A 392 18.83 30.58 -9.98
C THR A 392 20.26 30.80 -10.49
N ARG A 393 20.75 32.04 -10.38
CA ARG A 393 22.15 32.41 -10.66
C ARG A 393 23.07 32.27 -9.46
N GLN A 394 22.51 32.13 -8.26
CA GLN A 394 23.28 32.11 -7.02
C GLN A 394 23.78 30.69 -6.70
N THR A 395 25.09 30.51 -6.66
CA THR A 395 25.73 29.20 -6.40
C THR A 395 25.33 28.64 -5.03
N VAL A 396 25.19 29.50 -4.01
CA VAL A 396 24.78 29.09 -2.65
C VAL A 396 23.43 28.35 -2.67
N PHE A 397 22.44 28.85 -3.39
CA PHE A 397 21.14 28.18 -3.52
C PHE A 397 21.24 26.82 -4.22
N LYS A 398 22.11 26.68 -5.23
CA LYS A 398 22.35 25.38 -5.88
C LYS A 398 22.98 24.38 -4.93
N LEU A 399 23.95 24.82 -4.14
CA LEU A 399 24.60 23.99 -3.12
C LEU A 399 23.60 23.55 -2.04
N LEU A 400 22.73 24.45 -1.58
CA LEU A 400 21.67 24.13 -0.60
C LEU A 400 20.67 23.09 -1.13
N LEU A 401 20.26 23.21 -2.40
CA LEU A 401 19.38 22.24 -3.04
C LEU A 401 20.04 20.86 -3.12
N LEU A 402 21.33 20.80 -3.52
CA LEU A 402 22.08 19.57 -3.61
C LEU A 402 22.35 18.94 -2.24
N SER A 403 22.69 19.73 -1.22
CA SER A 403 22.87 19.24 0.14
C SER A 403 21.56 18.66 0.69
N GLY A 404 20.41 19.26 0.36
CA GLY A 404 19.10 18.71 0.72
C GLY A 404 18.86 17.30 0.16
N LEU A 405 19.29 17.03 -1.09
CA LEU A 405 19.20 15.70 -1.68
C LEU A 405 20.11 14.69 -0.96
N VAL A 406 21.35 15.10 -0.63
CA VAL A 406 22.31 14.25 0.09
C VAL A 406 21.80 13.92 1.49
N ILE A 407 21.29 14.91 2.23
CA ILE A 407 20.72 14.72 3.57
C ILE A 407 19.53 13.75 3.52
N SER A 408 18.65 13.89 2.52
CA SER A 408 17.52 12.97 2.36
C SER A 408 17.95 11.55 2.01
N ALA A 409 18.94 11.39 1.14
CA ALA A 409 19.49 10.08 0.81
C ALA A 409 20.13 9.43 2.06
N TRP A 410 20.86 10.22 2.86
CA TRP A 410 21.45 9.77 4.12
C TRP A 410 20.39 9.37 5.15
N SER A 411 19.37 10.19 5.35
CA SER A 411 18.24 9.94 6.27
C SER A 411 17.55 8.61 5.97
N VAL A 412 17.34 8.33 4.69
CA VAL A 412 16.71 7.09 4.22
C VAL A 412 17.67 5.91 4.38
N ALA A 413 18.94 6.06 3.97
CA ALA A 413 19.95 5.02 4.15
C ALA A 413 20.17 4.65 5.62
N ALA A 414 20.08 5.61 6.54
CA ALA A 414 20.18 5.38 7.97
C ALA A 414 18.99 4.59 8.56
N SER A 415 17.88 4.50 7.81
CA SER A 415 16.70 3.72 8.22
C SER A 415 16.69 2.31 7.64
N TYR A 416 17.71 1.93 6.87
CA TYR A 416 17.88 0.57 6.38
C TYR A 416 18.18 -0.41 7.53
N PRO A 417 17.61 -1.64 7.54
CA PRO A 417 16.67 -2.18 6.56
C PRO A 417 15.20 -1.83 6.84
N HIS A 418 14.90 -1.22 7.98
CA HIS A 418 13.55 -1.01 8.51
C HIS A 418 12.85 0.25 7.97
N PHE A 419 12.70 0.36 6.66
CA PHE A 419 12.12 1.56 6.04
C PHE A 419 10.67 1.86 6.45
N ILE A 420 9.89 0.83 6.82
CA ILE A 420 8.51 1.01 7.29
C ILE A 420 8.45 1.85 8.57
N THR A 421 9.48 1.80 9.41
CA THR A 421 9.54 2.55 10.67
C THR A 421 9.90 4.01 10.45
N TYR A 422 10.38 4.39 9.26
CA TYR A 422 10.82 5.74 8.95
C TYR A 422 9.78 6.79 9.33
N THR A 423 10.23 7.83 10.01
CA THR A 423 9.53 9.10 10.15
C THR A 423 10.46 10.19 9.63
N ASN A 424 9.88 11.30 9.18
CA ASN A 424 10.66 12.45 8.77
C ASN A 424 11.55 12.95 9.89
N GLU A 425 12.50 13.81 9.53
CA GLU A 425 13.61 14.23 10.39
C GLU A 425 13.16 15.03 11.64
N LEU A 426 11.86 15.35 11.78
CA LEU A 426 11.29 16.00 12.96
C LEU A 426 11.00 15.02 14.11
N ILE A 427 10.85 13.73 13.82
CA ILE A 427 10.54 12.70 14.84
C ILE A 427 11.76 11.80 15.02
N PRO A 428 12.44 11.86 16.18
CA PRO A 428 13.56 10.98 16.50
C PRO A 428 13.16 9.50 16.51
N HIS A 429 14.07 8.62 16.07
CA HIS A 429 13.84 7.17 16.03
C HIS A 429 13.41 6.59 17.39
N THR A 430 14.01 7.08 18.49
CA THR A 430 13.75 6.64 19.86
C THR A 430 12.35 6.97 20.38
N SER A 431 11.55 7.78 19.69
CA SER A 431 10.21 8.17 20.13
C SER A 431 9.11 7.88 19.12
N ARG A 432 9.42 7.25 17.98
CA ARG A 432 8.44 6.96 16.90
C ARG A 432 7.21 6.19 17.38
N PHE A 433 7.42 5.22 18.28
CA PHE A 433 6.35 4.42 18.88
C PHE A 433 5.34 5.26 19.69
N MET A 434 5.69 6.48 20.09
CA MET A 434 4.75 7.39 20.78
C MET A 434 3.81 8.14 19.83
N TYR A 435 3.97 7.96 18.50
CA TYR A 435 3.20 8.70 17.49
C TYR A 435 2.41 7.79 16.55
N MET A 436 2.88 6.57 16.32
CA MET A 436 2.38 5.69 15.26
C MET A 436 2.50 4.22 15.65
N ASP A 437 1.58 3.41 15.12
CA ASP A 437 1.52 1.96 15.25
C ASP A 437 1.13 1.29 13.91
N ASP A 438 0.88 -0.02 13.95
CA ASP A 438 0.40 -0.86 12.83
C ASP A 438 1.36 -0.79 11.62
N SER A 439 0.83 -0.90 10.42
CA SER A 439 1.47 -0.72 9.12
C SER A 439 2.17 0.63 8.91
N ASN A 440 2.17 1.52 9.90
CA ASN A 440 3.01 2.71 9.92
C ASN A 440 4.28 2.53 10.74
N LEU A 441 4.46 1.46 11.50
CA LEU A 441 5.68 1.26 12.29
C LEU A 441 5.98 -0.22 12.48
N ASP A 442 5.06 -0.95 13.07
CA ASP A 442 5.19 -2.37 13.37
C ASP A 442 4.08 -3.16 12.68
N TRP A 443 4.42 -3.78 11.56
CA TRP A 443 3.53 -4.65 10.81
C TRP A 443 3.91 -6.13 10.93
N GLY A 444 4.77 -6.47 11.89
CA GLY A 444 5.29 -7.83 12.11
C GLY A 444 6.62 -8.15 11.43
N GLN A 445 7.26 -7.19 10.76
CA GLN A 445 8.45 -7.40 9.93
C GLN A 445 9.77 -7.62 10.69
N GLY A 446 9.79 -7.44 12.02
CA GLY A 446 11.04 -7.28 12.78
C GLY A 446 11.60 -8.53 13.48
N LEU A 447 11.05 -9.73 13.27
CA LEU A 447 11.45 -10.93 14.05
C LEU A 447 12.93 -11.30 13.85
N VAL A 448 13.49 -11.09 12.66
CA VAL A 448 14.93 -11.36 12.38
C VAL A 448 15.84 -10.51 13.27
N THR A 449 15.57 -9.20 13.34
CA THR A 449 16.35 -8.27 14.18
C THR A 449 16.14 -8.57 15.67
N LEU A 450 14.92 -8.96 16.05
CA LEU A 450 14.63 -9.39 17.42
C LEU A 450 15.42 -10.66 17.80
N ALA A 451 15.48 -11.65 16.91
CA ALA A 451 16.25 -12.88 17.14
C ALA A 451 17.73 -12.59 17.33
N ASN A 452 18.31 -11.69 16.52
CA ASN A 452 19.68 -11.24 16.69
C ASN A 452 19.90 -10.59 18.06
N TYR A 453 18.99 -9.70 18.50
CA TYR A 453 19.06 -9.09 19.83
C TYR A 453 19.00 -10.12 20.97
N VAL A 454 18.09 -11.09 20.88
CA VAL A 454 17.95 -12.16 21.89
C VAL A 454 19.18 -13.07 21.91
N SER A 455 19.79 -13.38 20.76
CA SER A 455 21.02 -14.17 20.69
C SER A 455 22.23 -13.48 21.35
N GLN A 456 22.25 -12.14 21.35
CA GLN A 456 23.30 -11.34 21.98
C GLN A 456 23.05 -11.19 23.48
N THR A 457 21.80 -10.98 23.88
CA THR A 457 21.41 -10.77 25.28
C THR A 457 21.37 -12.08 26.08
N LYS A 458 21.09 -13.19 25.40
CA LYS A 458 20.99 -14.55 25.95
C LYS A 458 20.11 -14.63 27.21
N PRO A 459 18.81 -14.27 27.14
CA PRO A 459 17.87 -14.33 28.27
C PRO A 459 17.52 -15.76 28.65
N GLN A 460 17.36 -16.07 29.93
CA GLN A 460 16.94 -17.43 30.35
C GLN A 460 15.52 -17.76 29.87
N ALA A 461 14.64 -16.76 29.86
CA ALA A 461 13.28 -16.85 29.34
C ALA A 461 12.84 -15.51 28.75
N LEU A 462 11.91 -15.57 27.81
CA LEU A 462 11.32 -14.44 27.12
C LEU A 462 9.79 -14.57 27.16
N PHE A 463 9.11 -13.51 27.52
CA PHE A 463 7.67 -13.33 27.30
C PHE A 463 7.49 -12.38 26.12
N LEU A 464 7.00 -12.91 25.00
CA LEU A 464 6.83 -12.16 23.76
C LEU A 464 5.33 -11.98 23.44
N SER A 465 4.91 -10.73 23.29
CA SER A 465 3.63 -10.38 22.65
C SER A 465 3.91 -9.77 21.28
N TYR A 466 3.39 -10.40 20.22
CA TYR A 466 3.80 -10.14 18.84
C TYR A 466 2.58 -9.94 17.93
N PHE A 467 2.54 -8.81 17.22
CA PHE A 467 1.43 -8.45 16.32
C PHE A 467 1.40 -9.22 15.00
N GLY A 468 2.56 -9.58 14.45
CA GLY A 468 2.65 -10.15 13.10
C GLY A 468 2.10 -11.58 12.97
N ARG A 469 2.06 -12.08 11.73
CA ARG A 469 1.51 -13.42 11.42
C ARG A 469 2.54 -14.45 10.97
N ASP A 470 3.81 -14.08 10.89
CA ASP A 470 4.86 -15.07 10.67
C ASP A 470 4.96 -16.04 11.86
N ASN A 471 5.37 -17.27 11.62
CA ASN A 471 5.62 -18.21 12.70
C ASN A 471 6.96 -17.89 13.37
N ALA A 472 6.91 -17.41 14.62
CA ALA A 472 8.11 -16.98 15.34
C ALA A 472 9.05 -18.15 15.72
N ASP A 473 8.56 -19.40 15.71
CA ASP A 473 9.39 -20.60 15.91
C ASP A 473 10.54 -20.67 14.90
N ASN A 474 10.30 -20.22 13.66
CA ASN A 474 11.30 -20.18 12.59
C ASN A 474 12.49 -19.25 12.89
N TYR A 475 12.36 -18.41 13.91
CA TYR A 475 13.37 -17.44 14.35
C TYR A 475 13.95 -17.79 15.73
N GLY A 476 13.67 -18.99 16.26
CA GLY A 476 14.15 -19.44 17.56
C GLY A 476 13.28 -19.00 18.74
N PHE A 477 12.02 -18.62 18.49
CA PHE A 477 11.04 -18.27 19.53
C PHE A 477 10.06 -19.42 19.80
N VAL A 478 10.59 -20.63 20.03
CA VAL A 478 9.76 -21.81 20.27
C VAL A 478 8.94 -21.64 21.54
N SER A 479 7.62 -21.59 21.39
CA SER A 479 6.69 -21.32 22.50
C SER A 479 5.71 -22.46 22.74
N ASP A 480 5.12 -22.48 23.93
CA ASP A 480 4.14 -23.52 24.34
C ASP A 480 2.79 -23.42 23.58
N SER A 481 2.58 -22.35 22.81
CA SER A 481 1.37 -22.10 22.01
C SER A 481 1.70 -21.73 20.56
N ARG A 482 0.74 -21.91 19.65
CA ARG A 482 0.95 -21.60 18.22
C ARG A 482 0.98 -20.10 17.99
N TRP A 483 1.95 -19.66 17.19
CA TRP A 483 1.97 -18.33 16.58
C TRP A 483 0.91 -18.20 15.48
N SER A 484 0.74 -17.01 14.90
CA SER A 484 -0.06 -16.73 13.69
C SER A 484 -1.59 -16.74 13.82
N SER A 485 -2.15 -16.16 14.89
CA SER A 485 -3.61 -16.04 15.03
C SER A 485 -4.23 -14.83 14.29
N PHE A 486 -5.49 -15.00 13.88
CA PHE A 486 -6.37 -13.94 13.38
C PHE A 486 -7.27 -13.34 14.47
N ARG A 487 -7.28 -13.94 15.65
CA ARG A 487 -8.19 -13.57 16.73
C ARG A 487 -7.51 -12.59 17.67
N ALA A 488 -8.20 -11.51 17.99
CA ALA A 488 -7.65 -10.42 18.79
C ALA A 488 -7.20 -10.88 20.19
N ASP A 489 -7.93 -11.82 20.81
CA ASP A 489 -7.59 -12.42 22.10
C ASP A 489 -6.28 -13.20 22.05
N GLU A 490 -6.01 -13.88 20.93
CA GLU A 490 -4.78 -14.67 20.73
C GLU A 490 -3.60 -13.76 20.33
N ILE A 491 -3.83 -12.70 19.54
CA ILE A 491 -2.79 -11.71 19.19
C ILE A 491 -2.27 -10.97 20.43
N CYS A 492 -3.15 -10.72 21.41
CA CYS A 492 -2.81 -10.05 22.67
C CYS A 492 -2.30 -11.00 23.77
N GLN A 493 -1.98 -12.25 23.44
CA GLN A 493 -1.42 -13.19 24.41
C GLN A 493 0.11 -13.01 24.53
N PHE A 494 0.64 -13.23 25.73
CA PHE A 494 2.08 -13.45 25.91
C PHE A 494 2.43 -14.91 25.64
N HIS A 495 3.43 -15.12 24.80
CA HIS A 495 4.04 -16.41 24.56
C HIS A 495 5.30 -16.54 25.40
N SER A 496 5.40 -17.64 26.17
CA SER A 496 6.60 -17.94 26.94
C SER A 496 7.56 -18.75 26.07
N VAL A 497 8.80 -18.28 25.99
CA VAL A 497 9.90 -18.94 25.29
C VAL A 497 11.01 -19.17 26.31
N ARG A 498 11.53 -20.40 26.37
CA ARG A 498 12.60 -20.77 27.31
C ARG A 498 13.87 -21.13 26.57
N TYR A 499 15.00 -20.69 27.10
CA TYR A 499 16.32 -20.97 26.55
C TYR A 499 17.16 -21.70 27.62
N PRO A 500 17.18 -23.04 27.61
CA PRO A 500 17.85 -23.84 28.64
C PRO A 500 19.33 -23.49 28.84
N ASP A 501 20.01 -23.11 27.76
CA ASP A 501 21.45 -22.84 27.73
C ASP A 501 21.81 -21.36 28.00
N TYR A 502 20.83 -20.52 28.32
CA TYR A 502 21.02 -19.09 28.53
C TYR A 502 20.93 -18.74 30.03
N PHE A 503 21.89 -17.95 30.50
CA PHE A 503 22.18 -17.80 31.94
C PHE A 503 21.87 -16.40 32.51
N SER A 504 21.18 -15.53 31.76
CA SER A 504 20.97 -14.14 32.18
C SER A 504 19.63 -13.90 32.91
N LYS A 505 18.81 -12.95 32.44
CA LYS A 505 17.55 -12.48 33.04
C LYS A 505 16.33 -12.91 32.20
N VAL A 506 15.15 -12.82 32.80
CA VAL A 506 13.86 -12.91 32.09
C VAL A 506 13.58 -11.59 31.39
N LEU A 507 13.19 -11.63 30.12
CA LEU A 507 12.79 -10.45 29.35
C LEU A 507 11.29 -10.46 29.07
N VAL A 508 10.68 -9.28 29.10
CA VAL A 508 9.35 -9.06 28.52
C VAL A 508 9.50 -8.14 27.32
N ILE A 509 9.01 -8.61 26.17
CA ILE A 509 9.09 -7.90 24.90
C ILE A 509 7.69 -7.80 24.31
N ILE A 510 7.29 -6.58 23.96
CA ILE A 510 5.99 -6.29 23.38
C ILE A 510 6.21 -5.56 22.06
N SER A 511 5.62 -6.05 20.97
CA SER A 511 5.65 -5.33 19.70
C SER A 511 4.85 -4.02 19.82
N VAL A 512 5.27 -2.95 19.15
CA VAL A 512 4.66 -1.62 19.31
C VAL A 512 3.17 -1.65 18.98
N SER A 513 2.78 -2.39 17.94
CA SER A 513 1.37 -2.53 17.58
C SER A 513 0.55 -3.20 18.66
N ASN A 514 1.07 -4.26 19.31
CA ASN A 514 0.40 -4.88 20.45
C ASN A 514 0.40 -3.96 21.68
N TRP A 515 1.47 -3.20 21.91
CA TRP A 515 1.57 -2.25 23.02
C TRP A 515 0.42 -1.23 23.02
N HIS A 516 0.00 -0.79 21.82
CA HIS A 516 -1.17 0.06 21.62
C HIS A 516 -2.48 -0.74 21.56
N TYR A 517 -2.57 -1.68 20.62
CA TYR A 517 -3.81 -2.40 20.30
C TYR A 517 -4.37 -3.19 21.48
N CYS A 518 -3.50 -3.83 22.26
CA CYS A 518 -3.87 -4.65 23.42
C CYS A 518 -3.96 -3.83 24.73
N GLY A 519 -3.68 -2.52 24.67
CA GLY A 519 -3.79 -1.64 25.82
C GLY A 519 -2.68 -1.77 26.87
N TYR A 520 -1.58 -2.47 26.57
CA TYR A 520 -0.47 -2.65 27.52
C TYR A 520 0.13 -1.33 27.98
N MET A 521 0.12 -0.28 27.17
CA MET A 521 0.60 1.05 27.59
C MET A 521 -0.13 1.64 28.82
N ASN A 522 -1.34 1.16 29.12
CA ASN A 522 -2.12 1.57 30.28
C ASN A 522 -1.80 0.73 31.53
N ASP A 523 -1.09 -0.39 31.37
CA ASP A 523 -0.61 -1.20 32.49
C ASP A 523 0.62 -0.50 33.12
N PRO A 524 0.63 -0.25 34.45
CA PRO A 524 1.78 0.34 35.12
C PRO A 524 3.10 -0.42 34.90
N THR A 525 3.03 -1.73 34.68
CA THR A 525 4.17 -2.61 34.42
C THR A 525 4.83 -2.27 33.07
N TYR A 526 4.01 -2.08 32.03
CA TYR A 526 4.46 -1.85 30.65
C TYR A 526 4.35 -0.38 30.24
N HIS A 527 4.33 0.52 31.21
CA HIS A 527 4.25 1.95 30.93
C HIS A 527 5.52 2.46 30.22
N SER A 528 5.39 3.50 29.39
CA SER A 528 6.48 4.06 28.56
C SER A 528 7.77 4.39 29.33
N ARG A 529 7.66 4.75 30.61
CA ARG A 529 8.80 5.07 31.50
C ARG A 529 9.65 3.84 31.87
N ASN A 530 9.09 2.64 31.74
CA ASN A 530 9.77 1.40 32.09
C ASN A 530 10.52 0.79 30.89
N ILE A 531 10.30 1.32 29.68
CA ILE A 531 10.97 0.85 28.47
C ILE A 531 12.48 1.01 28.64
N LYS A 532 13.21 -0.09 28.57
CA LYS A 532 14.68 -0.13 28.66
C LYS A 532 15.33 0.08 27.31
N GLN A 533 14.74 -0.50 26.27
CA GLN A 533 15.29 -0.49 24.92
C GLN A 533 14.19 -0.65 23.87
N VAL A 534 14.42 -0.06 22.71
CA VAL A 534 13.61 -0.28 21.50
C VAL A 534 14.46 -1.08 20.51
N VAL A 535 13.92 -2.21 20.04
CA VAL A 535 14.58 -3.11 19.10
C VAL A 535 13.84 -3.05 17.76
N ALA A 536 14.60 -2.90 16.66
CA ALA A 536 14.08 -2.79 15.30
C ALA A 536 13.04 -1.65 15.09
N ASP A 537 13.02 -0.64 15.98
CA ASP A 537 11.97 0.38 16.06
C ASP A 537 10.52 -0.19 16.14
N SER A 538 10.38 -1.49 16.47
CA SER A 538 9.10 -2.22 16.43
C SER A 538 8.84 -3.06 17.67
N TYR A 539 9.83 -3.25 18.56
CA TYR A 539 9.68 -3.99 19.82
C TYR A 539 10.17 -3.18 21.01
N LEU A 540 9.39 -3.21 22.09
CA LEU A 540 9.67 -2.53 23.36
C LEU A 540 10.11 -3.58 24.38
N VAL A 541 11.29 -3.39 24.96
CA VAL A 541 11.87 -4.26 25.98
C VAL A 541 11.68 -3.62 27.35
N PHE A 542 11.15 -4.39 28.31
CA PHE A 542 10.87 -3.95 29.69
C PHE A 542 11.78 -4.62 30.72
#